data_AF-A0A4R2HI55-F1
#
_entry.id   AF-A0A4R2HI55-F1
#
_cell.length_a   1.000
_cell.length_b   1.000
_cell.length_c   1.000
_cell.angle_alpha   90.00
_cell.angle_beta   90.00
_cell.angle_gamma   90.00
#
_symmetry.space_group_name_H-M   'P 1'
#
loop_
_entity.id
_entity.type
_entity.pdbx_description
1 polymer ?
#
loop_
_entity_poly.entity_id
_entity_poly.type
_entity_poly.pdbx_seq_one_letter_code
_entity_poly.pdbx_strand_id
1 'polypeptide(L)'
;MGLHLFRTKARCINCHNGPLFTDNEFHNDGLTYYGRKYEDLGLYNVTKKPEDVGKFKTPGLRNVMKTAPWFHNGLFPNIDGVMNMYNIGMPVQRVKPEQVNDPLLPKNDKLLKGLMLSNAEKDAVVSFLDALTSPTVLIRVDKLPQ
;
A
#
# COMPACT_ATOMS: atom_id res chain seq x y z
N MET A 1 -9.99 -14.71 -13.24
CA MET A 1 -10.67 -13.40 -13.05
C MET A 1 -9.81 -12.40 -12.27
N GLY A 2 -9.28 -12.76 -11.08
CA GLY A 2 -8.51 -11.85 -10.21
C GLY A 2 -7.35 -11.08 -10.86
N LEU A 3 -6.42 -11.78 -11.52
CA LEU A 3 -5.31 -11.14 -12.26
C LEU A 3 -5.80 -10.16 -13.33
N HIS A 4 -6.92 -10.48 -14.01
CA HIS A 4 -7.47 -9.58 -15.02
C HIS A 4 -7.95 -8.28 -14.37
N LEU A 5 -8.69 -8.35 -13.25
CA LEU A 5 -9.13 -7.17 -12.51
C LEU A 5 -7.93 -6.37 -12.00
N PHE A 6 -6.94 -7.05 -11.41
CA PHE A 6 -5.71 -6.44 -10.88
C PHE A 6 -4.99 -5.58 -11.94
N ARG A 7 -4.92 -6.07 -13.17
CA ARG A 7 -4.25 -5.35 -14.29
C ARG A 7 -5.16 -4.36 -15.04
N THR A 8 -6.47 -4.34 -14.76
CA THR A 8 -7.43 -3.46 -15.44
C THR A 8 -8.22 -2.61 -14.44
N LYS A 9 -9.45 -3.01 -14.10
CA LYS A 9 -10.41 -2.22 -13.34
C LYS A 9 -9.93 -1.86 -11.94
N ALA A 10 -9.26 -2.80 -11.25
CA ALA A 10 -8.72 -2.57 -9.92
C ALA A 10 -7.44 -1.73 -9.93
N ARG A 11 -6.81 -1.54 -11.11
CA ARG A 11 -5.69 -0.60 -11.33
C ARG A 11 -4.44 -0.85 -10.47
N CYS A 12 -4.38 -1.97 -9.75
CA CYS A 12 -3.29 -2.29 -8.82
C CYS A 12 -1.93 -2.38 -9.51
N ILE A 13 -1.92 -2.87 -10.75
CA ILE A 13 -0.69 -3.02 -11.55
C ILE A 13 0.01 -1.69 -11.86
N ASN A 14 -0.66 -0.55 -11.71
CA ASN A 14 -0.02 0.74 -12.00
C ASN A 14 1.17 1.02 -11.07
N CYS A 15 1.15 0.49 -9.85
CA CYS A 15 2.30 0.53 -8.92
C CYS A 15 2.86 -0.88 -8.65
N HIS A 16 1.99 -1.89 -8.53
CA HIS A 16 2.39 -3.25 -8.22
C HIS A 16 2.64 -4.09 -9.49
N ASN A 17 3.66 -3.73 -10.27
CA ASN A 17 4.02 -4.41 -11.52
C ASN A 17 5.32 -5.22 -11.43
N GLY A 18 5.67 -5.86 -12.55
CA GLY A 18 6.86 -6.67 -12.68
C GLY A 18 6.84 -7.98 -11.86
N PRO A 19 7.94 -8.74 -11.89
CA PRO A 19 8.01 -10.07 -11.25
C PRO A 19 7.85 -10.04 -9.74
N LEU A 20 8.11 -8.91 -9.09
CA LEU A 20 8.00 -8.75 -7.63
C LEU A 20 6.72 -8.03 -7.20
N PHE A 21 5.86 -7.62 -8.15
CA PHE A 21 4.65 -6.84 -7.89
C PHE A 21 4.95 -5.52 -7.16
N THR A 22 5.96 -4.81 -7.63
CA THR A 22 6.39 -3.49 -7.19
C THR A 22 7.19 -2.84 -8.32
N ASP A 23 6.94 -1.55 -8.54
CA ASP A 23 7.75 -0.67 -9.38
C ASP A 23 9.04 -0.20 -8.68
N ASN A 24 9.19 -0.46 -7.38
CA ASN A 24 10.22 0.09 -6.50
C ASN A 24 10.23 1.63 -6.41
N GLU A 25 9.15 2.28 -6.81
CA GLU A 25 8.98 3.73 -6.66
C GLU A 25 8.34 4.07 -5.30
N PHE A 26 8.18 5.37 -5.05
CA PHE A 26 7.67 5.91 -3.80
C PHE A 26 6.37 6.68 -4.06
N HIS A 27 5.30 6.28 -3.39
CA HIS A 27 3.98 6.87 -3.55
C HIS A 27 3.38 7.23 -2.20
N ASN A 28 2.56 8.28 -2.18
CA ASN A 28 1.79 8.67 -1.01
C ASN A 28 0.36 8.17 -1.19
N ASP A 29 -0.07 7.26 -0.33
CA ASP A 29 -1.40 6.69 -0.37
C ASP A 29 -2.41 7.37 0.56
N GLY A 30 -2.03 8.47 1.21
CA GLY A 30 -2.87 9.25 2.11
C GLY A 30 -2.81 8.82 3.58
N LEU A 31 -1.99 7.84 3.94
CA LEU A 31 -1.86 7.34 5.32
C LEU A 31 -0.71 7.98 6.11
N THR A 32 -0.32 9.21 5.80
CA THR A 32 0.78 9.93 6.48
C THR A 32 0.38 10.52 7.85
N TYR A 33 -0.92 10.67 8.14
CA TYR A 33 -1.42 11.27 9.40
C TYR A 33 -0.84 12.65 9.73
N TYR A 34 -0.51 13.43 8.70
CA TYR A 34 0.13 14.74 8.84
C TYR A 34 -0.60 15.67 9.81
N GLY A 35 0.15 16.26 10.75
CA GLY A 35 -0.33 17.11 11.84
C GLY A 35 -1.19 16.39 12.88
N ARG A 36 -1.09 15.06 13.00
CA ARG A 36 -1.87 14.24 13.94
C ARG A 36 -1.00 13.18 14.62
N LYS A 37 -1.60 12.49 15.60
CA LYS A 37 -0.98 11.29 16.20
C LYS A 37 -0.75 10.23 15.11
N TYR A 38 0.44 9.62 15.14
CA TYR A 38 0.97 8.68 14.13
C TYR A 38 1.45 9.32 12.83
N GLU A 39 1.79 10.62 12.85
CA GLU A 39 2.46 11.25 11.72
C GLU A 39 3.73 10.49 11.33
N ASP A 40 3.81 10.15 10.04
CA ASP A 40 5.02 9.66 9.40
C ASP A 40 5.17 10.33 8.03
N LEU A 41 6.28 11.04 7.87
CA LEU A 41 6.62 11.78 6.66
C LEU A 41 7.29 10.90 5.59
N GLY A 42 7.60 9.63 5.91
CA GLY A 42 8.14 8.67 4.96
C GLY A 42 9.47 9.10 4.34
N LEU A 43 9.57 9.06 3.01
CA LEU A 43 10.78 9.39 2.26
C LEU A 43 11.35 10.78 2.58
N TYR A 44 10.49 11.76 2.90
CA TYR A 44 10.92 13.09 3.32
C TYR A 44 11.90 13.06 4.50
N ASN A 45 11.77 12.11 5.43
CA ASN A 45 12.66 12.01 6.58
C ASN A 45 14.13 11.81 6.17
N VAL A 46 14.36 11.28 4.96
CA VAL A 46 15.68 11.09 4.36
C VAL A 46 16.03 12.23 3.41
N THR A 47 15.15 12.56 2.46
CA THR A 47 15.49 13.49 1.36
C THR A 47 15.36 14.96 1.73
N LYS A 48 14.51 15.28 2.73
CA LYS A 48 14.12 16.65 3.13
C LYS A 48 13.47 17.48 2.02
N LYS A 49 12.99 16.83 0.95
CA LYS A 49 12.33 17.49 -0.18
C LYS A 49 10.81 17.54 0.02
N PRO A 50 10.16 18.71 0.03
CA PRO A 50 8.72 18.84 0.28
C PRO A 50 7.84 17.92 -0.57
N GLU A 51 8.22 17.64 -1.82
CA GLU A 51 7.52 16.74 -2.72
C GLU A 51 7.51 15.27 -2.29
N ASP A 52 8.35 14.87 -1.32
CA ASP A 52 8.48 13.49 -0.83
C ASP A 52 7.68 13.20 0.45
N VAL A 53 6.96 14.20 0.98
CA VAL A 53 6.19 14.04 2.22
C VAL A 53 5.10 12.97 2.08
N GLY A 54 5.16 12.00 2.98
CA GLY A 54 4.21 10.90 3.10
C GLY A 54 4.39 9.83 2.02
N LYS A 55 5.45 9.88 1.21
CA LYS A 55 5.72 8.82 0.24
C LYS A 55 6.41 7.64 0.89
N PHE A 56 5.94 6.44 0.58
CA PHE A 56 6.54 5.18 0.97
C PHE A 56 6.82 4.33 -0.26
N LYS A 57 7.84 3.49 -0.18
CA LYS A 57 8.16 2.55 -1.24
C LYS A 57 6.98 1.61 -1.48
N THR A 58 6.60 1.38 -2.74
CA THR A 58 5.61 0.35 -3.11
C THR A 58 6.10 -1.02 -2.62
N PRO A 59 5.43 -1.70 -1.68
CA PRO A 59 5.86 -3.02 -1.24
C PRO A 59 5.62 -4.06 -2.34
N GLY A 60 6.50 -5.07 -2.40
CA GLY A 60 6.22 -6.25 -3.22
C GLY A 60 5.05 -7.04 -2.65
N LEU A 61 4.23 -7.66 -3.52
CA LEU A 61 3.02 -8.38 -3.09
C LEU A 61 3.21 -9.90 -2.94
N ARG A 62 4.43 -10.42 -3.12
CA ARG A 62 4.71 -11.84 -2.86
C ARG A 62 4.54 -12.14 -1.38
N ASN A 63 3.76 -13.17 -1.06
CA ASN A 63 3.36 -13.53 0.31
C ASN A 63 2.57 -12.45 1.07
N VAL A 64 1.97 -11.46 0.38
CA VAL A 64 1.27 -10.35 1.06
C VAL A 64 0.15 -10.83 2.00
N MET A 65 -0.49 -11.96 1.70
CA MET A 65 -1.54 -12.53 2.56
C MET A 65 -1.03 -13.08 3.89
N LYS A 66 0.29 -13.20 4.07
CA LYS A 66 0.95 -13.68 5.31
C LYS A 66 1.68 -12.59 6.08
N THR A 67 1.54 -11.32 5.68
CA THR A 67 2.28 -10.19 6.27
C THR A 67 1.37 -9.17 6.94
N ALA A 68 0.17 -9.58 7.37
CA ALA A 68 -0.67 -8.73 8.19
C ALA A 68 0.06 -8.36 9.50
N PRO A 69 -0.20 -7.17 10.08
CA PRO A 69 -1.07 -6.12 9.55
C PRO A 69 -0.41 -5.29 8.43
N TRP A 70 -1.22 -4.74 7.52
CA TRP A 70 -0.78 -4.05 6.31
C TRP A 70 -0.58 -2.53 6.47
N PHE A 71 0.00 -1.95 5.41
CA PHE A 71 0.52 -0.57 5.30
C PHE A 71 1.76 -0.32 6.18
N HIS A 72 2.43 0.82 5.97
CA HIS A 72 3.67 1.15 6.67
C HIS A 72 3.49 1.30 8.19
N ASN A 73 2.28 1.60 8.65
CA ASN A 73 1.94 1.81 10.05
C ASN A 73 1.35 0.56 10.74
N GLY A 74 1.10 -0.53 10.01
CA GLY A 74 0.56 -1.77 10.56
C GLY A 74 -0.83 -1.64 11.20
N LEU A 75 -1.66 -0.67 10.78
CA LEU A 75 -2.96 -0.41 11.39
C LEU A 75 -4.11 -1.25 10.79
N PHE A 76 -3.85 -2.02 9.73
CA PHE A 76 -4.89 -2.76 9.00
C PHE A 76 -4.70 -4.27 9.19
N PRO A 77 -5.43 -4.90 10.13
CA PRO A 77 -5.30 -6.34 10.39
C PRO A 77 -6.12 -7.21 9.43
N ASN A 78 -7.03 -6.62 8.64
CA ASN A 78 -7.92 -7.35 7.73
C ASN A 78 -7.78 -6.82 6.29
N ILE A 79 -7.61 -7.75 5.34
CA ILE A 79 -7.45 -7.48 3.90
C ILE A 79 -8.69 -6.78 3.31
N ASP A 80 -9.88 -7.04 3.84
CA ASP A 80 -11.11 -6.36 3.42
C ASP A 80 -11.03 -4.86 3.69
N GLY A 81 -10.42 -4.48 4.81
CA GLY A 81 -10.16 -3.09 5.16
C GLY A 81 -9.24 -2.41 4.14
N VAL A 82 -8.15 -3.10 3.76
CA VAL A 82 -7.22 -2.64 2.72
C VAL A 82 -7.95 -2.45 1.39
N MET A 83 -8.70 -3.46 0.94
CA MET A 83 -9.45 -3.41 -0.31
C MET A 83 -10.51 -2.31 -0.30
N ASN A 84 -11.22 -2.11 0.81
CA ASN A 84 -12.23 -1.07 0.92
C ASN A 84 -11.61 0.34 0.86
N MET A 85 -10.44 0.57 1.47
CA MET A 85 -9.73 1.84 1.39
C MET A 85 -9.37 2.19 -0.05
N TYR A 86 -8.73 1.27 -0.78
CA TYR A 86 -8.46 1.51 -2.20
C TYR A 86 -9.74 1.64 -3.02
N ASN A 87 -10.79 0.89 -2.69
CA ASN A 87 -12.05 0.94 -3.43
C ASN A 87 -12.71 2.33 -3.41
N ILE A 88 -12.59 3.05 -2.28
CA ILE A 88 -13.08 4.42 -2.12
C ILE A 88 -12.05 5.50 -2.49
N GLY A 89 -10.83 5.11 -2.87
CA GLY A 89 -9.79 6.02 -3.36
C GLY A 89 -8.82 6.55 -2.30
N MET A 90 -8.74 5.89 -1.14
CA MET A 90 -7.94 6.27 0.04
C MET A 90 -8.36 7.58 0.72
N PRO A 91 -8.01 7.79 2.00
CA PRO A 91 -8.29 9.06 2.67
C PRO A 91 -7.51 10.21 2.03
N VAL A 92 -8.18 11.36 1.91
CA VAL A 92 -7.54 12.64 1.56
C VAL A 92 -7.36 13.44 2.83
N GLN A 93 -6.16 13.97 3.04
CA GLN A 93 -5.86 14.84 4.18
C GLN A 93 -6.80 16.04 4.18
N ARG A 94 -7.54 16.22 5.28
CA ARG A 94 -8.33 17.45 5.48
C ARG A 94 -7.38 18.59 5.79
N VAL A 95 -7.35 19.59 4.91
CA VAL A 95 -6.52 20.79 5.03
C VAL A 95 -7.21 21.77 5.97
N LYS A 96 -6.53 22.16 7.05
CA LYS A 96 -7.00 23.22 7.94
C LYS A 96 -6.65 24.60 7.35
N PRO A 97 -7.37 25.69 7.70
CA PRO A 97 -7.09 27.03 7.17
C PRO A 97 -5.62 27.46 7.32
N GLU A 98 -4.99 27.12 8.44
CA GLU A 98 -3.57 27.42 8.71
C GLU A 98 -2.58 26.63 7.84
N GLN A 99 -3.01 25.55 7.19
CA GLN A 99 -2.17 24.66 6.39
C GLN A 99 -2.24 24.95 4.88
N VAL A 100 -3.06 25.90 4.44
CA VAL A 100 -3.29 26.17 3.00
C VAL A 100 -1.99 26.51 2.26
N ASN A 101 -1.06 27.19 2.93
CA ASN A 101 0.24 27.57 2.38
C ASN A 101 1.40 26.73 2.94
N ASP A 102 1.11 25.61 3.60
CA ASP A 102 2.14 24.73 4.15
C ASP A 102 2.85 23.99 3.02
N PRO A 103 4.16 24.22 2.79
CA PRO A 103 4.90 23.57 1.72
C PRO A 103 5.02 22.05 1.93
N LEU A 104 4.87 21.57 3.16
CA LEU A 104 4.95 20.15 3.50
C LEU A 104 3.59 19.46 3.47
N LEU A 105 2.51 20.15 3.09
CA LEU A 105 1.20 19.54 3.00
C LEU A 105 1.23 18.34 2.01
N PRO A 106 1.02 17.11 2.50
CA PRO A 106 1.13 15.92 1.67
C PRO A 106 0.05 15.88 0.61
N LYS A 107 0.40 15.30 -0.54
CA LYS A 107 -0.52 15.07 -1.65
C LYS A 107 -0.49 13.60 -2.00
N ASN A 108 -1.67 12.97 -2.04
CA ASN A 108 -1.80 11.61 -2.51
C ASN A 108 -1.30 11.51 -3.95
N ASP A 109 -0.82 10.32 -4.31
CA ASP A 109 -0.38 10.03 -5.66
C ASP A 109 -1.53 10.19 -6.67
N LYS A 110 -1.24 10.75 -7.85
CA LYS A 110 -2.22 11.01 -8.91
C LYS A 110 -2.81 9.72 -9.50
N LEU A 111 -2.13 8.59 -9.33
CA LEU A 111 -2.59 7.29 -9.80
C LEU A 111 -3.75 6.75 -8.94
N LEU A 112 -3.86 7.19 -7.68
CA LEU A 112 -4.94 6.78 -6.78
C LEU A 112 -6.28 7.32 -7.24
N LYS A 113 -7.23 6.41 -7.37
CA LYS A 113 -8.62 6.67 -7.75
C LYS A 113 -9.53 5.67 -7.05
N GLY A 114 -10.75 6.08 -6.73
CA GLY A 114 -11.79 5.14 -6.31
C GLY A 114 -12.04 4.10 -7.41
N LEU A 115 -11.95 2.82 -7.04
CA LEU A 115 -11.98 1.71 -7.98
C LEU A 115 -13.41 1.23 -8.28
N MET A 116 -14.35 1.49 -7.35
CA MET A 116 -15.78 1.14 -7.48
C MET A 116 -16.01 -0.34 -7.89
N LEU A 117 -15.21 -1.23 -7.30
CA LEU A 117 -15.34 -2.68 -7.39
C LEU A 117 -16.55 -3.15 -6.58
N SER A 118 -17.28 -4.10 -7.14
CA SER A 118 -18.25 -4.91 -6.41
C SER A 118 -17.57 -5.85 -5.41
N ASN A 119 -18.34 -6.45 -4.50
CA ASN A 119 -17.79 -7.42 -3.55
C ASN A 119 -17.15 -8.62 -4.26
N ALA A 120 -17.83 -9.21 -5.25
CA ALA A 120 -17.27 -10.32 -6.02
C ALA A 120 -15.97 -9.96 -6.75
N GLU A 121 -15.82 -8.72 -7.21
CA GLU A 121 -14.57 -8.26 -7.83
C GLU A 121 -13.44 -8.08 -6.80
N LYS A 122 -13.74 -7.56 -5.60
CA LYS A 122 -12.76 -7.50 -4.51
C LYS A 122 -12.30 -8.91 -4.12
N ASP A 123 -13.22 -9.85 -3.95
CA ASP A 123 -12.91 -11.24 -3.59
C ASP A 123 -12.04 -11.92 -4.66
N ALA A 124 -12.32 -11.65 -5.94
CA ALA A 124 -11.51 -12.14 -7.03
C ALA A 124 -10.08 -11.56 -7.01
N VAL A 125 -9.90 -10.28 -6.67
CA VAL A 125 -8.57 -9.68 -6.49
C VAL A 125 -7.86 -10.29 -5.29
N VAL A 126 -8.52 -10.45 -4.14
CA VAL A 126 -7.96 -11.09 -2.95
C VAL A 126 -7.53 -12.54 -3.24
N SER A 127 -8.35 -13.29 -3.98
CA SER A 127 -7.99 -14.66 -4.43
C SER A 127 -6.73 -14.68 -5.28
N PHE A 128 -6.50 -13.65 -6.09
CA PHE A 128 -5.26 -13.52 -6.84
C PHE A 128 -4.07 -13.19 -5.93
N LEU A 129 -4.24 -12.31 -4.94
CA LEU A 129 -3.19 -12.03 -3.95
C LEU A 129 -2.81 -13.27 -3.14
N ASP A 130 -3.79 -14.12 -2.80
CA ASP A 130 -3.54 -15.40 -2.14
C ASP A 130 -2.71 -16.35 -3.01
N ALA A 131 -2.97 -16.39 -4.31
CA ALA A 131 -2.16 -17.16 -5.26
C ALA A 131 -0.69 -16.68 -5.38
N LEU A 132 -0.34 -15.49 -4.86
CA LEU A 132 1.04 -15.00 -4.76
C LEU A 132 1.77 -15.53 -3.51
N THR A 133 1.12 -16.36 -2.70
CA THR A 133 1.63 -16.87 -1.45
C THR A 133 2.23 -18.25 -1.64
N SER A 134 3.47 -18.41 -1.18
CA SER A 134 4.15 -19.71 -1.18
C SER A 134 3.73 -20.55 0.03
N PRO A 135 3.74 -21.89 -0.09
CA PRO A 135 3.63 -22.78 1.05
C PRO A 135 4.70 -22.44 2.10
N THR A 136 4.35 -22.56 3.38
CA THR A 136 5.34 -22.42 4.44
C THR A 136 6.24 -23.65 4.41
N VAL A 137 7.51 -23.47 4.05
CA VAL A 137 8.50 -24.55 4.08
C VAL A 137 9.11 -24.59 5.47
N LEU A 138 8.95 -25.71 6.17
CA LEU A 138 9.68 -25.96 7.41
C LEU A 138 11.14 -26.21 7.05
N ILE A 139 11.99 -25.21 7.27
CA ILE A 139 13.44 -25.37 7.11
C ILE A 139 13.96 -26.05 8.37
N ARG A 140 14.44 -27.29 8.22
CA ARG A 140 15.23 -27.94 9.27
C ARG A 140 16.62 -27.29 9.25
N VAL A 141 16.92 -26.49 10.26
CA VAL A 141 18.28 -25.96 10.44
C VAL A 141 19.12 -27.09 11.03
N ASP A 142 20.04 -27.63 10.25
CA ASP A 142 21.01 -28.60 10.76
C ASP A 142 21.90 -27.93 11.81
N LYS A 143 22.29 -28.69 12.84
CA LYS A 143 23.22 -28.18 13.85
C LYS A 143 24.55 -27.86 13.16
N LEU A 144 24.99 -26.61 13.29
CA LEU A 144 26.34 -26.22 12.88
C LEU A 144 27.36 -27.07 13.65
N PRO A 145 28.48 -27.48 13.03
CA PRO A 145 29.59 -28.09 13.75
C PRO A 145 30.06 -27.13 14.86
N GLN A 146 30.35 -27.67 16.05
CA GLN A 146 30.97 -26.92 17.14
C GLN A 146 32.45 -26.66 16.88
#